data_AF-A0A7S0QBH4-F1
#
_entry.id   AF-A0A7S0QBH4-F1
#
_cell.length_a   1.000
_cell.length_b   1.000
_cell.length_c   1.000
_cell.angle_alpha   90.00
_cell.angle_beta   90.00
_cell.angle_gamma   90.00
#
_symmetry.space_group_name_H-M   'P 1'
#
loop_
_entity.id
_entity.type
_entity.pdbx_description
1 polymer ?
#
loop_
_entity_poly.entity_id
_entity_poly.type
_entity_poly.pdbx_seq_one_letter_code
_entity_poly.pdbx_strand_id
1 'polypeptide(L)'
;TVMASNLKDVVGVELDLTLVAGRKLIAKDGQGLSGFLGVSKKTSDPYVKICKLTKNHVEVFAKTVVCRKTLEPQWNASFKLVLEGRNFDPNGELVLAVFDHDDNTSADDPMGEVKLALAPLFNEQPKDEWIPVRSCKGCSDATGELHVCVIAAVRRAVSLKSRDSVRIKDRTVAIGLGWDLMGGVANIDLDASCVCLSTSGEVVMQECAYFAQLQSVSHAIKHTGDEREGDEDLGQGDDEIILMHLDRVPQQVAALFFIATVATEGRSFADVNTARMRLVEWQSGHERCRFHLSQHGNATALVMARAVRYQGSWVLSMIGDVDHTARDWGTLIPECKMYMRDLLPFVSYNPAERVAILRKGGNVRISDYVPAGYPPVLVLGLAWDVTNGVNIDLDASAIMLDASLRLIDIVFFKKLISNDASIRHGGDEREGDEKGDDEQIFIELAKVHPAVAYIGFVINSYSGQELDDVKGASFHLFDGSSQRDLASFTLTNTTFLDKKTALVVGMLYRDPSNASEWCLGIISEAAMGRTAQDNVDELQLHIRRNPPQTLAPPRPNEPGKASAMLNNATAGPLLVEAQVLDLPVAMPMAVATVVTAHAGVPMGKPVG
;
A
#
# COMPACT_ATOMS: atom_id res chain seq x y z
N THR A 1 18.21 24.47 3.19
CA THR A 1 18.11 23.86 1.85
C THR A 1 19.04 22.67 1.66
N VAL A 2 20.29 22.68 2.16
CA VAL A 2 21.22 21.50 2.12
C VAL A 2 20.98 20.49 3.26
N MET A 3 20.54 20.94 4.46
CA MET A 3 20.21 20.02 5.56
C MET A 3 18.98 19.16 5.24
N ALA A 4 17.95 19.72 4.59
CA ALA A 4 16.70 19.01 4.28
C ALA A 4 16.89 17.87 3.26
N SER A 5 17.84 17.98 2.32
CA SER A 5 18.14 16.91 1.37
C SER A 5 18.88 15.74 2.01
N ASN A 6 19.68 15.97 3.07
CA ASN A 6 20.47 14.93 3.75
C ASN A 6 19.65 14.03 4.69
N LEU A 7 18.41 14.41 5.00
CA LEU A 7 17.51 13.69 5.91
C LEU A 7 16.70 12.59 5.21
N LYS A 8 16.48 12.68 3.90
CA LYS A 8 15.51 11.82 3.18
C LYS A 8 15.81 10.33 3.22
N ASP A 9 17.08 9.98 3.43
CA ASP A 9 17.54 8.60 3.49
C ASP A 9 17.79 8.13 4.92
N VAL A 10 17.62 8.99 5.93
CA VAL A 10 17.81 8.60 7.33
C VAL A 10 16.60 7.83 7.82
N VAL A 11 16.81 6.59 8.25
CA VAL A 11 15.75 5.67 8.74
C VAL A 11 15.89 5.34 10.22
N GLY A 12 16.96 5.81 10.85
CA GLY A 12 17.18 5.67 12.28
C GLY A 12 18.46 6.36 12.72
N VAL A 13 18.68 6.38 14.04
CA VAL A 13 19.88 6.92 14.66
C VAL A 13 20.22 6.14 15.93
N GLU A 14 21.50 5.87 16.12
CA GLU A 14 22.05 5.42 17.40
C GLU A 14 22.71 6.62 18.09
N LEU A 15 22.27 6.92 19.32
CA LEU A 15 22.76 8.04 20.11
C LEU A 15 23.56 7.51 21.29
N ASP A 16 24.83 7.91 21.37
CA ASP A 16 25.64 7.81 22.59
C ASP A 16 25.52 9.13 23.35
N LEU A 17 24.61 9.17 24.32
CA LEU A 17 24.30 10.33 25.15
C LEU A 17 24.99 10.22 26.50
N THR A 18 25.82 11.19 26.85
CA THR A 18 26.44 11.33 28.17
C THR A 18 25.90 12.57 28.88
N LEU A 19 25.23 12.35 30.00
CA LEU A 19 24.85 13.40 30.94
C LEU A 19 25.98 13.59 31.95
N VAL A 20 26.76 14.65 31.77
CA VAL A 20 27.96 14.92 32.57
C VAL A 20 27.53 15.51 33.92
N ALA A 21 26.86 16.65 33.89
CA ALA A 21 26.57 17.44 35.09
C ALA A 21 25.37 18.38 34.91
N GLY A 22 24.85 18.90 36.03
CA GLY A 22 23.94 20.04 36.07
C GLY A 22 24.57 21.19 36.82
N ARG A 23 24.14 22.43 36.55
CA ARG A 23 24.54 23.60 37.36
C ARG A 23 23.42 24.60 37.52
N LYS A 24 23.39 25.27 38.68
CA LYS A 24 22.42 26.33 39.02
C LYS A 24 20.96 25.88 38.84
N LEU A 25 20.67 24.61 39.11
CA LEU A 25 19.32 24.05 39.05
C LEU A 25 18.43 24.70 40.10
N ILE A 26 17.12 24.72 39.85
CA ILE A 26 16.14 25.25 40.80
C ILE A 26 16.12 24.40 42.07
N ALA A 27 15.99 25.03 43.23
CA ALA A 27 15.78 24.32 44.48
C ALA A 27 14.29 24.09 44.72
N LYS A 28 13.92 22.85 45.03
CA LYS A 28 12.54 22.42 45.32
C LYS A 28 12.41 22.00 46.78
N ASP A 29 13.43 21.37 47.34
CA ASP A 29 13.52 21.13 48.78
C ASP A 29 13.90 22.37 49.60
N GLY A 30 13.05 22.67 50.58
CA GLY A 30 13.33 23.62 51.65
C GLY A 30 12.95 23.03 53.00
N GLN A 31 13.91 22.78 53.88
CA GLN A 31 13.58 22.40 55.26
C GLN A 31 12.87 23.54 55.98
N GLY A 32 11.61 23.29 56.35
CA GLY A 32 10.87 24.07 57.33
C GLY A 32 11.32 23.76 58.77
N LEU A 33 11.67 24.83 59.49
CA LEU A 33 11.82 25.02 60.95
C LEU A 33 12.76 24.11 61.77
N SER A 34 13.94 24.65 62.13
CA SER A 34 14.45 24.87 63.50
C SER A 34 15.84 25.54 63.38
N GLY A 35 16.07 26.81 63.72
CA GLY A 35 16.11 27.35 65.07
C GLY A 35 17.48 28.04 65.27
N PHE A 36 17.48 29.36 65.47
CA PHE A 36 18.59 30.16 66.03
C PHE A 36 20.00 30.04 65.37
N LEU A 37 20.35 31.02 64.52
CA LEU A 37 21.64 31.22 63.80
C LEU A 37 21.95 30.28 62.61
N GLY A 38 21.48 30.61 61.41
CA GLY A 38 22.12 30.10 60.18
C GLY A 38 21.22 30.04 58.95
N VAL A 39 21.73 30.53 57.81
CA VAL A 39 21.09 30.48 56.50
C VAL A 39 20.89 29.02 56.06
N SER A 40 19.65 28.52 56.08
CA SER A 40 19.32 27.22 55.51
C SER A 40 19.48 27.27 53.99
N LYS A 41 20.49 26.57 53.48
CA LYS A 41 20.73 26.40 52.04
C LYS A 41 19.56 25.59 51.45
N LYS A 42 18.81 26.18 50.51
CA LYS A 42 17.83 25.45 49.71
C LYS A 42 18.56 24.43 48.82
N THR A 43 18.03 23.22 48.71
CA THR A 43 18.66 22.12 47.95
C THR A 43 17.62 21.41 47.09
N SER A 44 18.06 20.38 46.38
CA SER A 44 17.25 19.37 45.72
C SER A 44 18.07 18.08 45.63
N ASP A 45 17.42 16.99 45.31
CA ASP A 45 17.90 15.66 44.97
C ASP A 45 17.71 15.39 43.45
N PRO A 46 18.39 16.14 42.55
CA PRO A 46 18.14 16.08 41.12
C PRO A 46 18.51 14.74 40.48
N TYR A 47 17.64 14.29 39.57
CA TYR A 47 17.91 13.26 38.58
C TYR A 47 17.25 13.60 37.24
N VAL A 48 17.70 12.95 36.17
CA VAL A 48 17.23 13.22 34.80
C VAL A 48 16.60 11.96 34.23
N LYS A 49 15.40 12.09 33.66
CA LYS A 49 14.76 11.09 32.80
C LYS A 49 15.03 11.44 31.34
N ILE A 50 15.45 10.45 30.57
CA ILE A 50 15.62 10.54 29.13
C ILE A 50 14.35 10.01 28.49
N CYS A 51 13.64 10.90 27.80
CA CYS A 51 12.29 10.67 27.31
C CYS A 51 12.18 10.96 25.82
N LYS A 52 11.23 10.31 25.15
CA LYS A 52 10.71 10.73 23.85
C LYS A 52 9.26 11.14 24.01
N LEU A 53 8.89 12.28 23.43
CA LEU A 53 7.48 12.59 23.23
C LEU A 53 6.96 11.81 22.02
N THR A 54 5.93 11.01 22.24
CA THR A 54 5.04 10.53 21.17
C THR A 54 3.74 11.34 21.24
N LYS A 55 2.90 11.26 20.20
CA LYS A 55 1.61 11.99 20.16
C LYS A 55 0.72 11.69 21.38
N ASN A 56 0.80 10.48 21.94
CA ASN A 56 -0.16 9.99 22.94
C ASN A 56 0.46 9.74 24.34
N HIS A 57 1.79 9.64 24.45
CA HIS A 57 2.46 9.41 25.74
C HIS A 57 3.94 9.82 25.72
N VAL A 58 4.50 10.02 26.91
CA VAL A 58 5.94 10.20 27.10
C VAL A 58 6.55 8.84 27.39
N GLU A 59 7.40 8.36 26.49
CA GLU A 59 8.16 7.13 26.70
C GLU A 59 9.47 7.46 27.42
N VAL A 60 9.77 6.77 28.52
CA VAL A 60 11.00 6.98 29.31
C VAL A 60 11.97 5.85 29.00
N PHE A 61 13.11 6.17 28.37
CA PHE A 61 14.12 5.17 28.00
C PHE A 61 15.06 4.83 29.14
N ALA A 62 15.47 5.84 29.91
CA ALA A 62 16.45 5.69 30.98
C ALA A 62 16.35 6.83 31.99
N LYS A 63 17.00 6.66 33.14
CA LYS A 63 17.18 7.73 34.14
C LYS A 63 18.59 7.70 34.73
N THR A 64 19.07 8.87 35.14
CA THR A 64 20.31 8.95 35.93
C THR A 64 20.08 8.50 37.37
N VAL A 65 21.19 8.35 38.11
CA VAL A 65 21.14 8.24 39.57
C VAL A 65 20.70 9.56 40.19
N VAL A 66 20.06 9.48 41.36
CA VAL A 66 19.69 10.63 42.18
C VAL A 66 20.93 11.20 42.86
N CYS A 67 21.19 12.49 42.68
CA CYS A 67 22.27 13.20 43.37
C CYS A 67 21.68 14.00 44.52
N ARG A 68 21.90 13.59 45.77
CA ARG A 68 21.25 14.22 46.93
C ARG A 68 21.83 15.58 47.32
N LYS A 69 20.95 16.49 47.76
CA LYS A 69 21.20 17.79 48.40
C LYS A 69 22.14 18.69 47.60
N THR A 70 21.96 18.77 46.30
CA THR A 70 22.80 19.55 45.38
C THR A 70 21.98 20.22 44.27
N LEU A 71 22.42 21.40 43.83
CA LEU A 71 21.94 22.08 42.62
C LEU A 71 22.99 22.03 41.49
N GLU A 72 24.10 21.33 41.75
CA GLU A 72 25.23 21.13 40.84
C GLU A 72 25.58 19.63 40.78
N PRO A 73 24.64 18.76 40.36
CA PRO A 73 24.87 17.32 40.30
C PRO A 73 25.94 16.94 39.29
N GLN A 74 26.63 15.83 39.55
CA GLN A 74 27.63 15.22 38.66
C GLN A 74 27.20 13.77 38.43
N TRP A 75 26.69 13.46 37.24
CA TRP A 75 26.18 12.12 36.94
C TRP A 75 27.21 11.27 36.19
N ASN A 76 27.93 11.86 35.23
CA ASN A 76 28.86 11.14 34.33
C ASN A 76 28.25 9.83 33.80
N ALA A 77 26.98 9.90 33.39
CA ALA A 77 26.19 8.74 33.02
C ALA A 77 26.03 8.70 31.49
N SER A 78 26.49 7.62 30.87
CA SER A 78 26.37 7.38 29.44
C SER A 78 25.24 6.40 29.14
N PHE A 79 24.49 6.68 28.09
CA PHE A 79 23.33 5.95 27.63
C PHE A 79 23.43 5.75 26.11
N LYS A 80 23.18 4.52 25.67
CA LYS A 80 23.05 4.19 24.26
C LYS A 80 21.57 4.05 23.92
N LEU A 81 21.09 4.85 22.97
CA LEU A 81 19.69 4.87 22.51
C LEU A 81 19.66 4.50 21.04
N VAL A 82 18.78 3.58 20.64
CA VAL A 82 18.56 3.24 19.23
C VAL A 82 17.15 3.67 18.87
N LEU A 83 17.04 4.65 17.97
CA LEU A 83 15.76 5.16 17.48
C LEU A 83 15.60 4.72 16.03
N GLU A 84 14.65 3.83 15.75
CA GLU A 84 14.36 3.33 14.41
C GLU A 84 12.86 2.99 14.24
N GLY A 85 12.41 2.86 12.99
CA GLY A 85 11.04 2.50 12.66
C GLY A 85 10.01 3.45 13.27
N ARG A 86 8.96 2.90 13.91
CA ARG A 86 7.91 3.68 14.60
C ARG A 86 8.46 4.55 15.74
N ASN A 87 9.64 4.21 16.26
CA ASN A 87 10.32 4.96 17.31
C ASN A 87 11.30 6.02 16.76
N PHE A 88 11.32 6.25 15.45
CA PHE A 88 12.15 7.29 14.83
C PHE A 88 11.29 8.34 14.14
N ASP A 89 11.59 9.60 14.42
CA ASP A 89 11.12 10.75 13.66
C ASP A 89 12.34 11.65 13.44
N PRO A 90 12.78 11.89 12.20
CA PRO A 90 13.95 12.73 11.93
C PRO A 90 13.76 14.18 12.40
N ASN A 91 12.52 14.65 12.50
CA ASN A 91 12.17 15.97 13.02
C ASN A 91 11.80 15.96 14.51
N GLY A 92 11.84 14.79 15.15
CA GLY A 92 11.51 14.60 16.55
C GLY A 92 12.53 15.19 17.52
N GLU A 93 12.17 15.15 18.80
CA GLU A 93 12.98 15.66 19.90
C GLU A 93 13.19 14.59 20.98
N LEU A 94 14.41 14.55 21.54
CA LEU A 94 14.70 13.85 22.78
C LEU A 94 14.56 14.85 23.95
N VAL A 95 13.82 14.46 24.99
CA VAL A 95 13.56 15.30 26.15
C VAL A 95 14.29 14.76 27.37
N LEU A 96 15.13 15.61 27.96
CA LEU A 96 15.83 15.37 29.21
C LEU A 96 15.04 16.08 30.32
N ALA A 97 14.12 15.35 30.94
CA ALA A 97 13.26 15.90 31.99
C ALA A 97 13.96 15.78 33.34
N VAL A 98 14.14 16.92 34.02
CA VAL A 98 14.82 17.00 35.32
C VAL A 98 13.79 16.96 36.43
N PHE A 99 14.03 16.13 37.43
CA PHE A 99 13.14 15.92 38.56
C PHE A 99 13.91 16.01 39.87
N ASP A 100 13.22 16.46 40.91
CA ASP A 100 13.64 16.38 42.30
C ASP A 100 13.08 15.10 42.92
N HIS A 101 13.92 14.28 43.54
CA HIS A 101 13.47 13.02 44.14
C HIS A 101 12.96 13.21 45.57
N ASP A 102 11.73 12.77 45.83
CA ASP A 102 11.14 12.79 47.17
C ASP A 102 11.17 11.42 47.84
N ASP A 103 11.79 11.33 49.02
CA ASP A 103 11.92 10.07 49.79
C ASP A 103 10.56 9.58 50.41
N ASN A 104 9.46 10.34 50.33
CA ASN A 104 8.23 10.13 51.13
C ASN A 104 6.91 10.05 50.32
N THR A 105 6.68 8.98 49.54
CA THR A 105 5.37 8.63 48.89
C THR A 105 4.68 9.70 48.00
N SER A 106 5.23 10.91 47.90
CA SER A 106 4.84 11.96 46.96
C SER A 106 5.41 11.67 45.58
N ALA A 107 4.81 12.26 44.56
CA ALA A 107 5.38 12.23 43.22
C ALA A 107 6.56 13.21 43.15
N ASP A 108 7.67 12.77 42.56
CA ASP A 108 8.86 13.61 42.33
C ASP A 108 8.51 14.93 41.61
N ASP A 109 9.09 16.03 42.09
CA ASP A 109 8.80 17.38 41.61
C ASP A 109 9.54 17.72 40.29
N PRO A 110 8.86 18.18 39.23
CA PRO A 110 9.55 18.63 38.02
C PRO A 110 10.44 19.85 38.29
N MET A 111 11.66 19.83 37.78
CA MET A 111 12.63 20.94 37.88
C MET A 111 12.85 21.67 36.55
N GLY A 112 12.29 21.15 35.46
CA GLY A 112 12.42 21.69 34.11
C GLY A 112 12.84 20.62 33.10
N GLU A 113 13.08 21.02 31.86
CA GLU A 113 13.47 20.10 30.78
C GLU A 113 14.47 20.71 29.81
N VAL A 114 15.29 19.86 29.19
CA VAL A 114 16.09 20.20 28.01
C VAL A 114 15.58 19.40 26.83
N LYS A 115 15.31 20.07 25.70
CA LYS A 115 14.88 19.42 24.44
C LYS A 115 16.01 19.43 23.43
N LEU A 116 16.31 18.27 22.89
CA LEU A 116 17.31 18.05 21.86
C LEU A 116 16.61 17.67 20.56
N ALA A 117 16.58 18.58 19.59
CA ALA A 117 16.15 18.25 18.24
C ALA A 117 17.10 17.23 17.61
N LEU A 118 16.57 16.20 16.97
CA LEU A 118 17.38 15.12 16.38
C LEU A 118 18.03 15.54 15.06
N ALA A 119 17.32 16.25 14.18
CA ALA A 119 17.82 16.63 12.85
C ALA A 119 19.23 17.28 12.85
N PRO A 120 19.56 18.22 13.76
CA PRO A 120 20.90 18.79 13.82
C PRO A 120 22.01 17.80 14.18
N LEU A 121 21.70 16.69 14.85
CA LEU A 121 22.67 15.68 15.29
C LEU A 121 23.15 14.78 14.14
N PHE A 122 22.43 14.73 13.02
CA PHE A 122 22.74 13.82 11.91
C PHE A 122 23.90 14.29 11.02
N ASN A 123 24.59 15.37 11.38
CA ASN A 123 25.85 15.77 10.76
C ASN A 123 27.06 14.99 11.32
N GLU A 124 26.82 14.02 12.23
CA GLU A 124 27.82 13.14 12.85
C GLU A 124 28.90 13.89 13.64
N GLN A 125 28.68 15.16 13.96
CA GLN A 125 29.58 15.93 14.83
C GLN A 125 29.17 15.74 16.30
N PRO A 126 30.11 15.36 17.19
CA PRO A 126 29.86 15.35 18.62
C PRO A 126 29.38 16.72 19.10
N LYS A 127 28.29 16.74 19.87
CA LYS A 127 27.80 17.94 20.53
C LYS A 127 28.16 17.85 22.00
N ASP A 128 29.00 18.75 22.49
CA ASP A 128 29.44 18.81 23.89
C ASP A 128 29.23 20.24 24.42
N GLU A 129 28.12 20.47 25.12
CA GLU A 129 27.71 21.82 25.49
C GLU A 129 26.86 21.89 26.77
N TRP A 130 26.81 23.08 27.36
CA TRP A 130 25.85 23.43 28.40
C TRP A 130 24.55 23.92 27.77
N ILE A 131 23.45 23.26 28.08
CA ILE A 131 22.13 23.56 27.50
C ILE A 131 21.20 24.09 28.60
N PRO A 132 20.57 25.25 28.42
CA PRO A 132 19.65 25.81 29.40
C PRO A 132 18.46 24.90 29.68
N VAL A 133 18.19 24.67 30.96
CA VAL A 133 16.96 24.03 31.43
C VAL A 133 15.81 25.02 31.23
N ARG A 134 14.73 24.56 30.58
CA ARG A 134 13.55 25.36 30.28
C ARG A 134 12.37 24.93 31.15
N SER A 135 11.42 25.84 31.29
CA SER A 135 10.17 25.59 32.00
C SER A 135 9.40 24.44 31.35
N CYS A 136 8.76 23.62 32.17
CA CYS A 136 7.97 22.47 31.74
C CYS A 136 6.62 22.46 32.49
N LYS A 137 5.73 21.53 32.14
CA LYS A 137 4.50 21.31 32.92
C LYS A 137 4.90 20.91 34.36
N GLY A 138 4.42 21.66 35.35
CA GLY A 138 4.78 21.48 36.76
C GLY A 138 5.97 22.32 37.25
N CYS A 139 6.69 23.03 36.36
CA CYS A 139 7.78 23.93 36.76
C CYS A 139 7.89 25.13 35.79
N SER A 140 7.25 26.25 36.13
CA SER A 140 7.27 27.47 35.31
C SER A 140 8.54 28.31 35.46
N ASP A 141 9.26 28.13 36.56
CA ASP A 141 10.40 28.94 37.01
C ASP A 141 11.74 28.20 36.93
N ALA A 142 11.84 27.21 36.03
CA ALA A 142 13.05 26.41 35.86
C ALA A 142 14.32 27.27 35.63
N THR A 143 15.41 26.87 36.28
CA THR A 143 16.72 27.55 36.16
C THR A 143 17.84 26.55 35.92
N GLY A 144 18.99 27.07 35.48
CA GLY A 144 20.22 26.28 35.37
C GLY A 144 20.42 25.67 33.99
N GLU A 145 21.44 24.82 33.89
CA GLU A 145 21.90 24.23 32.65
C GLU A 145 22.32 22.77 32.89
N LEU A 146 22.18 21.93 31.87
CA LEU A 146 22.73 20.57 31.82
C LEU A 146 23.93 20.54 30.87
N HIS A 147 25.01 19.89 31.29
CA HIS A 147 26.15 19.57 30.44
C HIS A 147 25.91 18.24 29.74
N VAL A 148 25.67 18.32 28.43
CA VAL A 148 25.27 17.20 27.60
C VAL A 148 26.33 16.97 26.52
N CYS A 149 26.87 15.75 26.48
CA CYS A 149 27.67 15.27 25.37
C CYS A 149 26.86 14.23 24.60
N VAL A 150 26.66 14.42 23.29
CA VAL A 150 25.92 13.47 22.45
C VAL A 150 26.64 13.25 21.12
N ILE A 151 26.77 11.98 20.74
CA ILE A 151 27.28 11.54 19.44
C ILE A 151 26.16 10.74 18.77
N ALA A 152 25.90 11.02 17.50
CA ALA A 152 24.88 10.34 16.72
C ALA A 152 25.51 9.57 15.56
N ALA A 153 25.24 8.27 15.48
CA ALA A 153 25.52 7.44 14.32
C ALA A 153 24.22 7.24 13.53
N VAL A 154 24.19 7.76 12.31
CA VAL A 154 22.99 7.77 11.47
C VAL A 154 22.83 6.44 10.74
N ARG A 155 21.64 5.84 10.80
CA ARG A 155 21.28 4.69 9.96
C ARG A 155 20.55 5.18 8.73
N ARG A 156 21.04 4.80 7.54
CA ARG A 156 20.44 5.16 6.26
C ARG A 156 19.75 3.97 5.60
N ALA A 157 18.68 4.23 4.86
CA ALA A 157 17.99 3.25 4.06
C ALA A 157 18.96 2.59 3.08
N VAL A 158 18.87 1.27 2.94
CA VAL A 158 19.55 0.57 1.84
C VAL A 158 18.79 0.88 0.55
N SER A 159 19.41 1.67 -0.33
CA SER A 159 18.86 2.01 -1.64
C SER A 159 19.25 0.93 -2.64
N LEU A 160 18.25 0.18 -3.13
CA LEU A 160 18.41 -0.86 -4.14
C LEU A 160 18.32 -0.26 -5.54
N LYS A 161 18.87 -0.99 -6.52
CA LYS A 161 18.75 -0.71 -7.96
C LYS A 161 18.03 -1.87 -8.65
N SER A 162 17.64 -1.66 -9.91
CA SER A 162 17.10 -2.74 -10.74
C SER A 162 18.05 -3.94 -10.76
N ARG A 163 17.47 -5.14 -10.64
CA ARG A 163 18.12 -6.45 -10.49
C ARG A 163 18.81 -6.73 -9.15
N ASP A 164 18.86 -5.79 -8.22
CA ASP A 164 19.30 -6.11 -6.86
C ASP A 164 18.27 -7.05 -6.20
N SER A 165 18.76 -8.03 -5.45
CA SER A 165 17.93 -9.00 -4.73
C SER A 165 18.26 -8.99 -3.25
N VAL A 166 17.24 -9.09 -2.40
CA VAL A 166 17.37 -9.04 -0.94
C VAL A 166 16.55 -10.14 -0.29
N ARG A 167 17.13 -10.82 0.71
CA ARG A 167 16.43 -11.86 1.46
C ARG A 167 15.53 -11.25 2.52
N ILE A 168 14.26 -11.65 2.51
CA ILE A 168 13.29 -11.28 3.55
C ILE A 168 13.35 -12.32 4.67
N LYS A 169 13.78 -11.88 5.86
CA LYS A 169 13.86 -12.71 7.07
C LYS A 169 12.65 -12.54 7.99
N ASP A 170 11.91 -11.46 7.80
CA ASP A 170 10.75 -11.11 8.60
C ASP A 170 9.51 -11.89 8.16
N ARG A 171 8.64 -12.23 9.12
CA ARG A 171 7.39 -12.97 8.84
C ARG A 171 6.30 -12.07 8.29
N THR A 172 6.19 -10.86 8.84
CA THR A 172 5.22 -9.87 8.43
C THR A 172 5.96 -8.65 7.90
N VAL A 173 5.75 -8.37 6.62
CA VAL A 173 6.35 -7.22 5.94
C VAL A 173 5.30 -6.42 5.21
N ALA A 174 5.60 -5.16 4.96
CA ALA A 174 4.80 -4.30 4.12
C ALA A 174 5.65 -3.76 2.97
N ILE A 175 5.05 -3.68 1.78
CA ILE A 175 5.54 -2.87 0.69
C ILE A 175 4.76 -1.56 0.71
N GLY A 176 5.47 -0.46 0.95
CA GLY A 176 4.92 0.89 0.90
C GLY A 176 5.30 1.56 -0.43
N LEU A 177 4.32 2.15 -1.09
CA LEU A 177 4.49 3.00 -2.27
C LEU A 177 4.21 4.44 -1.85
N GLY A 178 5.10 5.36 -2.20
CA GLY A 178 4.90 6.79 -1.94
C GLY A 178 5.35 7.65 -3.11
N TRP A 179 4.61 8.72 -3.40
CA TRP A 179 4.90 9.65 -4.50
C TRP A 179 4.58 11.11 -4.19
N ASP A 180 5.32 12.02 -4.81
CA ASP A 180 5.06 13.46 -4.75
C ASP A 180 4.68 14.01 -6.13
N LEU A 181 3.70 14.90 -6.17
CA LEU A 181 3.25 15.56 -7.40
C LEU A 181 4.16 16.72 -7.80
N MET A 182 4.21 17.00 -9.11
CA MET A 182 4.76 18.25 -9.61
C MET A 182 3.86 19.43 -9.22
N GLY A 183 4.44 20.49 -8.65
CA GLY A 183 3.68 21.65 -8.18
C GLY A 183 2.82 22.29 -9.29
N GLY A 184 1.51 22.40 -9.05
CA GLY A 184 0.55 22.99 -10.00
C GLY A 184 -0.12 22.02 -10.98
N VAL A 185 0.16 20.71 -10.88
CA VAL A 185 -0.51 19.66 -11.67
C VAL A 185 -1.73 19.11 -10.92
N ALA A 186 -2.78 18.74 -11.66
CA ALA A 186 -3.97 18.09 -11.09
C ALA A 186 -3.63 16.72 -10.49
N ASN A 187 -4.38 16.27 -9.48
CA ASN A 187 -4.16 14.99 -8.79
C ASN A 187 -4.03 13.83 -9.79
N ILE A 188 -2.93 13.06 -9.67
CA ILE A 188 -2.76 11.75 -10.29
C ILE A 188 -2.93 10.68 -9.21
N ASP A 189 -3.62 9.61 -9.56
CA ASP A 189 -3.85 8.44 -8.73
C ASP A 189 -2.97 7.30 -9.25
N LEU A 190 -2.08 6.79 -8.40
CA LEU A 190 -1.29 5.59 -8.68
C LEU A 190 -1.88 4.46 -7.83
N ASP A 191 -2.15 3.33 -8.47
CA ASP A 191 -2.63 2.13 -7.80
C ASP A 191 -1.50 1.11 -7.69
N ALA A 192 -1.30 0.57 -6.51
CA ALA A 192 -0.43 -0.54 -6.20
C ALA A 192 -1.21 -1.85 -6.27
N SER A 193 -0.56 -2.89 -6.75
CA SER A 193 -1.15 -4.21 -6.88
C SER A 193 -0.14 -5.29 -6.54
N CYS A 194 -0.59 -6.29 -5.79
CA CYS A 194 0.11 -7.53 -5.51
C CYS A 194 -0.48 -8.65 -6.36
N VAL A 195 0.28 -9.16 -7.33
CA VAL A 195 -0.15 -10.24 -8.23
C VAL A 195 0.55 -11.53 -7.85
N CYS A 196 -0.23 -12.56 -7.53
CA CYS A 196 0.27 -13.86 -7.10
C CYS A 196 0.36 -14.83 -8.28
N LEU A 197 1.56 -15.35 -8.55
CA LEU A 197 1.77 -16.39 -9.56
C LEU A 197 2.06 -17.74 -8.88
N SER A 198 1.47 -18.79 -9.44
CA SER A 198 1.58 -20.13 -8.93
C SER A 198 2.91 -20.79 -9.29
N THR A 199 3.16 -21.99 -8.74
CA THR A 199 4.28 -22.86 -9.15
C THR A 199 4.16 -23.36 -10.60
N SER A 200 3.02 -23.19 -11.27
CA SER A 200 2.87 -23.44 -12.71
C SER A 200 3.03 -22.18 -13.56
N GLY A 201 3.22 -21.01 -12.93
CA GLY A 201 3.30 -19.71 -13.61
C GLY A 201 1.95 -19.06 -13.89
N GLU A 202 0.85 -19.64 -13.39
CA GLU A 202 -0.51 -19.12 -13.59
C GLU A 202 -0.90 -18.12 -12.49
N VAL A 203 -1.75 -17.15 -12.81
CA VAL A 203 -2.23 -16.18 -11.82
C VAL A 203 -3.18 -16.86 -10.85
N VAL A 204 -2.94 -16.66 -9.55
CA VAL A 204 -3.81 -17.15 -8.47
C VAL A 204 -4.70 -16.00 -8.01
N MET A 205 -5.76 -15.71 -8.77
CA MET A 205 -6.63 -14.52 -8.61
C MET A 205 -7.08 -14.28 -7.16
N GLN A 206 -7.56 -15.32 -6.49
CA GLN A 206 -8.04 -15.26 -5.11
C GLN A 206 -6.97 -14.89 -4.07
N GLU A 207 -5.68 -14.99 -4.44
CA GLU A 207 -4.55 -14.61 -3.59
C GLU A 207 -3.97 -13.23 -3.96
N CYS A 208 -4.39 -12.64 -5.08
CA CYS A 208 -3.97 -11.28 -5.46
C CYS A 208 -4.58 -10.25 -4.49
N ALA A 209 -3.93 -9.09 -4.38
CA ALA A 209 -4.48 -7.94 -3.66
C ALA A 209 -4.30 -6.67 -4.50
N TYR A 210 -5.40 -5.98 -4.78
CA TYR A 210 -5.46 -4.80 -5.66
C TYR A 210 -6.72 -3.99 -5.35
N PHE A 211 -6.95 -2.87 -6.05
CA PHE A 211 -8.05 -1.94 -5.77
C PHE A 211 -9.44 -2.61 -5.61
N ALA A 212 -9.74 -3.67 -6.40
CA ALA A 212 -11.02 -4.37 -6.27
C ALA A 212 -10.97 -5.35 -5.10
N GLN A 213 -9.93 -6.16 -5.00
CA GLN A 213 -9.77 -7.15 -3.93
C GLN A 213 -8.71 -6.70 -2.92
N LEU A 214 -9.15 -6.01 -1.86
CA LEU A 214 -8.23 -5.50 -0.83
C LEU A 214 -7.63 -6.58 0.06
N GLN A 215 -8.15 -7.81 0.01
CA GLN A 215 -7.63 -8.91 0.82
C GLN A 215 -7.73 -10.24 0.08
N SER A 216 -6.62 -10.98 0.10
CA SER A 216 -6.55 -12.37 -0.35
C SER A 216 -7.43 -13.30 0.49
N VAL A 217 -7.93 -14.39 -0.11
CA VAL A 217 -8.75 -15.41 0.58
C VAL A 217 -8.00 -16.08 1.73
N SER A 218 -6.69 -16.32 1.59
CA SER A 218 -5.87 -16.85 2.68
C SER A 218 -5.62 -15.86 3.83
N HIS A 219 -6.01 -14.59 3.65
CA HIS A 219 -5.64 -13.46 4.51
C HIS A 219 -4.13 -13.25 4.66
N ALA A 220 -3.32 -13.81 3.75
CA ALA A 220 -1.88 -13.63 3.75
C ALA A 220 -1.47 -12.25 3.26
N ILE A 221 -2.23 -11.66 2.34
CA ILE A 221 -1.96 -10.38 1.69
C ILE A 221 -3.16 -9.47 1.89
N LYS A 222 -2.89 -8.22 2.30
CA LYS A 222 -3.88 -7.17 2.51
C LYS A 222 -3.37 -5.85 1.93
N HIS A 223 -4.16 -5.26 1.05
CA HIS A 223 -4.03 -3.88 0.58
C HIS A 223 -4.70 -2.96 1.60
N THR A 224 -4.09 -1.82 1.93
CA THR A 224 -4.68 -0.88 2.91
C THR A 224 -5.90 -0.12 2.37
N GLY A 225 -6.00 0.02 1.05
CA GLY A 225 -7.07 0.77 0.37
C GLY A 225 -6.47 1.90 -0.47
N ASP A 226 -7.32 2.65 -1.17
CA ASP A 226 -6.97 3.88 -1.89
C ASP A 226 -6.94 5.07 -0.91
N GLU A 227 -5.95 5.09 -0.02
CA GLU A 227 -5.78 6.20 0.91
C GLU A 227 -5.22 7.42 0.16
N ARG A 228 -6.12 8.33 -0.25
CA ARG A 228 -5.76 9.59 -0.94
C ARG A 228 -5.15 10.65 -0.02
N GLU A 229 -5.18 10.39 1.28
CA GLU A 229 -4.61 11.24 2.32
C GLU A 229 -3.83 10.31 3.25
N GLY A 230 -2.49 10.32 3.17
CA GLY A 230 -1.63 9.41 3.93
C GLY A 230 -1.97 9.41 5.42
N ASP A 231 -2.59 8.33 5.89
CA ASP A 231 -2.81 8.10 7.32
C ASP A 231 -1.45 7.85 8.00
N GLU A 232 -1.08 8.77 8.89
CA GLU A 232 0.16 8.73 9.68
C GLU A 232 0.28 7.47 10.56
N ASP A 233 -0.82 6.75 10.81
CA ASP A 233 -0.82 5.52 11.61
C ASP A 233 -0.36 4.28 10.82
N LEU A 234 -0.32 4.35 9.48
CA LEU A 234 0.01 3.20 8.60
C LEU A 234 1.36 3.34 7.87
N GLY A 235 1.88 4.56 7.69
CA GLY A 235 3.22 4.76 7.12
C GLY A 235 3.65 6.22 7.14
N GLN A 236 4.88 6.51 7.56
CA GLN A 236 5.46 7.86 7.45
C GLN A 236 5.67 8.23 5.96
N GLY A 237 4.63 8.77 5.33
CA GLY A 237 4.67 9.27 3.95
C GLY A 237 4.66 8.18 2.87
N ASP A 238 3.87 7.12 3.07
CA ASP A 238 3.44 6.24 1.97
C ASP A 238 1.97 6.50 1.68
N ASP A 239 1.61 6.49 0.40
CA ASP A 239 0.26 6.69 -0.07
C ASP A 239 -0.51 5.36 -0.14
N GLU A 240 0.18 4.25 -0.47
CA GLU A 240 -0.42 2.92 -0.51
C GLU A 240 0.48 1.84 0.10
N ILE A 241 -0.14 0.87 0.77
CA ILE A 241 0.57 -0.18 1.50
C ILE A 241 -0.03 -1.56 1.22
N ILE A 242 0.84 -2.50 0.87
CA ILE A 242 0.53 -3.92 0.75
C ILE A 242 1.20 -4.67 1.90
N LEU A 243 0.40 -5.05 2.89
CA LEU A 243 0.79 -5.87 4.03
C LEU A 243 0.79 -7.35 3.66
N MET A 244 1.85 -8.07 4.04
CA MET A 244 2.02 -9.49 3.77
C MET A 244 2.46 -10.27 4.99
N HIS A 245 1.71 -11.32 5.33
CA HIS A 245 2.08 -12.41 6.22
C HIS A 245 2.66 -13.55 5.40
N LEU A 246 3.98 -13.51 5.18
CA LEU A 246 4.71 -14.40 4.27
C LEU A 246 4.66 -15.89 4.67
N ASP A 247 4.38 -16.17 5.94
CA ASP A 247 4.17 -17.50 6.50
C ASP A 247 2.77 -18.07 6.19
N ARG A 248 1.79 -17.21 5.88
CA ARG A 248 0.42 -17.61 5.53
C ARG A 248 0.19 -17.75 4.03
N VAL A 249 1.08 -17.18 3.21
CA VAL A 249 0.97 -17.27 1.74
C VAL A 249 0.91 -18.76 1.33
N PRO A 250 -0.12 -19.21 0.57
CA PRO A 250 -0.26 -20.61 0.21
C PRO A 250 0.95 -21.19 -0.53
N GLN A 251 1.21 -22.49 -0.36
CA GLN A 251 2.36 -23.17 -0.99
C GLN A 251 2.27 -23.18 -2.52
N GLN A 252 1.07 -23.12 -3.08
CA GLN A 252 0.86 -23.04 -4.53
C GLN A 252 1.36 -21.73 -5.11
N VAL A 253 1.50 -20.65 -4.31
CA VAL A 253 2.00 -19.35 -4.74
C VAL A 253 3.53 -19.35 -4.69
N ALA A 254 4.16 -19.25 -5.86
CA ALA A 254 5.61 -19.22 -6.01
C ALA A 254 6.19 -17.81 -5.95
N ALA A 255 5.42 -16.82 -6.42
CA ALA A 255 5.87 -15.43 -6.52
C ALA A 255 4.75 -14.42 -6.27
N LEU A 256 5.15 -13.27 -5.73
CA LEU A 256 4.34 -12.08 -5.51
C LEU A 256 4.96 -10.94 -6.33
N PHE A 257 4.21 -10.36 -7.26
CA PHE A 257 4.66 -9.20 -8.04
C PHE A 257 4.04 -7.93 -7.49
N PHE A 258 4.84 -6.87 -7.38
CA PHE A 258 4.39 -5.54 -6.96
C PHE A 258 4.41 -4.62 -8.16
N ILE A 259 3.23 -4.14 -8.55
CA ILE A 259 3.00 -3.39 -9.78
C ILE A 259 2.32 -2.08 -9.42
N ALA A 260 2.79 -0.97 -9.99
CA ALA A 260 2.16 0.34 -9.88
C ALA A 260 1.55 0.72 -11.23
N THR A 261 0.30 1.19 -11.25
CA THR A 261 -0.42 1.61 -12.46
C THR A 261 -1.05 2.98 -12.28
N VAL A 262 -1.01 3.82 -13.32
CA VAL A 262 -1.69 5.11 -13.32
C VAL A 262 -3.19 4.90 -13.55
N ALA A 263 -4.00 5.12 -12.51
CA ALA A 263 -5.45 4.95 -12.59
C ALA A 263 -6.15 6.15 -13.25
N THR A 264 -5.54 7.34 -13.21
CA THR A 264 -6.11 8.55 -13.81
C THR A 264 -5.99 8.56 -15.33
N GLU A 265 -7.12 8.65 -16.04
CA GLU A 265 -7.11 8.69 -17.51
C GLU A 265 -6.34 9.89 -18.08
N GLY A 266 -5.58 9.63 -19.14
CA GLY A 266 -4.78 10.66 -19.82
C GLY A 266 -3.54 11.13 -19.07
N ARG A 267 -3.27 10.61 -17.87
CA ARG A 267 -2.07 10.89 -17.06
C ARG A 267 -0.99 9.84 -17.24
N SER A 268 0.21 10.14 -16.76
CA SER A 268 1.37 9.23 -16.81
C SER A 268 2.37 9.52 -15.69
N PHE A 269 3.38 8.66 -15.54
CA PHE A 269 4.51 8.90 -14.62
C PHE A 269 5.31 10.18 -14.93
N ALA A 270 5.08 10.85 -16.07
CA ALA A 270 5.65 12.17 -16.36
C ALA A 270 5.08 13.28 -15.46
N ASP A 271 3.89 13.07 -14.90
CA ASP A 271 3.23 14.00 -13.98
C ASP A 271 3.68 13.80 -12.51
N VAL A 272 4.51 12.78 -12.24
CA VAL A 272 5.01 12.42 -10.91
C VAL A 272 6.44 12.94 -10.73
N ASN A 273 6.69 13.70 -9.65
CA ASN A 273 8.01 14.29 -9.39
C ASN A 273 8.99 13.25 -8.84
N THR A 274 8.58 12.56 -7.77
CA THR A 274 9.35 11.51 -7.11
C THR A 274 8.43 10.37 -6.74
N ALA A 275 8.88 9.14 -6.92
CA ALA A 275 8.18 7.95 -6.47
C ALA A 275 9.17 6.93 -5.88
N ARG A 276 8.74 6.22 -4.84
CA ARG A 276 9.58 5.26 -4.12
C ARG A 276 8.76 4.06 -3.68
N MET A 277 9.39 2.89 -3.73
CA MET A 277 8.90 1.67 -3.07
C MET A 277 9.80 1.38 -1.87
N ARG A 278 9.24 1.02 -0.72
CA ARG A 278 10.00 0.58 0.45
C ARG A 278 9.52 -0.76 0.99
N LEU A 279 10.45 -1.57 1.47
CA LEU A 279 10.18 -2.80 2.23
C LEU A 279 10.32 -2.49 3.71
N VAL A 280 9.29 -2.82 4.49
CA VAL A 280 9.18 -2.46 5.90
C VAL A 280 8.86 -3.71 6.71
N GLU A 281 9.53 -3.89 7.84
CA GLU A 281 9.09 -4.87 8.84
C GLU A 281 7.91 -4.28 9.62
N TRP A 282 6.77 -4.98 9.64
CA TRP A 282 5.50 -4.35 10.01
C TRP A 282 5.40 -3.98 11.49
N GLN A 283 5.91 -4.84 12.38
CA GLN A 283 5.76 -4.70 13.83
C GLN A 283 6.55 -3.50 14.36
N SER A 284 7.82 -3.39 13.99
CA SER A 284 8.73 -2.30 14.37
C SER A 284 8.57 -1.06 13.48
N GLY A 285 8.06 -1.22 12.26
CA GLY A 285 8.06 -0.18 11.22
C GLY A 285 9.44 0.10 10.63
N HIS A 286 10.44 -0.76 10.88
CA HIS A 286 11.79 -0.57 10.39
C HIS A 286 11.85 -0.75 8.87
N GLU A 287 12.32 0.29 8.16
CA GLU A 287 12.56 0.25 6.73
C GLU A 287 13.80 -0.60 6.44
N ARG A 288 13.62 -1.74 5.77
CA ARG A 288 14.68 -2.66 5.39
C ARG A 288 15.46 -2.13 4.20
N CYS A 289 14.75 -1.71 3.17
CA CYS A 289 15.33 -1.18 1.95
C CYS A 289 14.32 -0.34 1.18
N ARG A 290 14.83 0.46 0.25
CA ARG A 290 14.06 1.33 -0.63
C ARG A 290 14.52 1.17 -2.07
N PHE A 291 13.59 1.34 -2.98
CA PHE A 291 13.83 1.43 -4.40
C PHE A 291 13.25 2.74 -4.92
N HIS A 292 14.10 3.61 -5.46
CA HIS A 292 13.65 4.86 -6.07
C HIS A 292 13.18 4.57 -7.50
N LEU A 293 11.92 4.86 -7.75
CA LEU A 293 11.33 4.72 -9.07
C LEU A 293 11.83 5.93 -9.89
N SER A 294 12.47 5.66 -11.01
CA SER A 294 13.04 6.73 -11.83
C SER A 294 11.91 7.49 -12.54
N GLN A 295 12.13 8.74 -12.96
CA GLN A 295 11.13 9.41 -13.79
C GLN A 295 11.02 8.67 -15.13
N HIS A 296 9.90 7.96 -15.31
CA HIS A 296 9.72 7.03 -16.41
C HIS A 296 8.98 7.64 -17.62
N GLY A 297 8.90 8.97 -17.67
CA GLY A 297 8.24 9.72 -18.73
C GLY A 297 6.79 9.27 -18.91
N ASN A 298 6.35 9.10 -20.16
CA ASN A 298 4.96 8.79 -20.50
C ASN A 298 4.54 7.33 -20.19
N ALA A 299 5.21 6.64 -19.26
CA ALA A 299 4.80 5.33 -18.79
C ALA A 299 3.48 5.41 -18.01
N THR A 300 2.70 4.34 -18.06
CA THR A 300 1.43 4.23 -17.30
C THR A 300 1.40 3.02 -16.38
N ALA A 301 2.38 2.11 -16.48
CA ALA A 301 2.57 1.05 -15.51
C ALA A 301 4.06 0.79 -15.25
N LEU A 302 4.35 0.23 -14.08
CA LEU A 302 5.68 -0.06 -13.58
C LEU A 302 5.67 -1.36 -12.77
N VAL A 303 6.42 -2.36 -13.22
CA VAL A 303 6.67 -3.58 -12.44
C VAL A 303 7.84 -3.26 -11.50
N MET A 304 7.53 -3.00 -10.24
CA MET A 304 8.52 -2.49 -9.27
C MET A 304 9.46 -3.60 -8.81
N ALA A 305 8.89 -4.71 -8.34
CA ALA A 305 9.64 -5.81 -7.76
C ALA A 305 8.84 -7.11 -7.78
N ARG A 306 9.54 -8.21 -7.49
CA ARG A 306 8.96 -9.53 -7.29
C ARG A 306 9.55 -10.19 -6.05
N ALA A 307 8.72 -10.70 -5.14
CA ALA A 307 9.13 -11.58 -4.05
C ALA A 307 8.89 -13.05 -4.43
N VAL A 308 9.87 -13.92 -4.22
CA VAL A 308 9.79 -15.34 -4.61
C VAL A 308 10.20 -16.27 -3.47
N ARG A 309 9.61 -17.46 -3.43
CA ARG A 309 10.08 -18.53 -2.53
C ARG A 309 11.33 -19.18 -3.14
N TYR A 310 12.46 -19.05 -2.46
CA TYR A 310 13.72 -19.65 -2.86
C TYR A 310 14.44 -20.26 -1.66
N GLN A 311 14.77 -21.56 -1.75
CA GLN A 311 15.48 -22.32 -0.70
C GLN A 311 14.87 -22.16 0.71
N GLY A 312 13.53 -22.16 0.82
CA GLY A 312 12.83 -22.04 2.09
C GLY A 312 12.75 -20.63 2.68
N SER A 313 13.23 -19.61 1.96
CA SER A 313 13.12 -18.20 2.33
C SER A 313 12.44 -17.39 1.24
N TRP A 314 11.95 -16.19 1.58
CA TRP A 314 11.47 -15.23 0.58
C TRP A 314 12.62 -14.33 0.13
N VAL A 315 12.73 -14.10 -1.18
CA VAL A 315 13.71 -13.18 -1.77
C VAL A 315 12.99 -12.16 -2.62
N LEU A 316 13.23 -10.87 -2.36
CA LEU A 316 12.68 -9.75 -3.10
C LEU A 316 13.70 -9.26 -4.13
N SER A 317 13.35 -9.30 -5.42
CA SER A 317 14.18 -8.82 -6.52
C SER A 317 13.57 -7.56 -7.13
N MET A 318 14.37 -6.52 -7.30
CA MET A 318 13.95 -5.26 -7.93
C MET A 318 13.90 -5.43 -9.45
N ILE A 319 12.83 -4.92 -10.06
CA ILE A 319 12.62 -4.97 -11.51
C ILE A 319 12.75 -3.55 -12.06
N GLY A 320 11.81 -2.66 -11.77
CA GLY A 320 11.86 -1.25 -12.18
C GLY A 320 11.60 -1.00 -13.67
N ASP A 321 10.90 -1.92 -14.32
CA ASP A 321 10.60 -1.86 -15.75
C ASP A 321 9.25 -1.21 -16.00
N VAL A 322 9.11 -0.50 -17.11
CA VAL A 322 7.91 0.30 -17.42
C VAL A 322 7.16 -0.13 -18.68
N ASP A 323 5.84 0.07 -18.63
CA ASP A 323 4.96 -0.07 -19.78
C ASP A 323 4.21 1.24 -20.06
N HIS A 324 4.05 1.56 -21.34
CA HIS A 324 3.43 2.80 -21.80
C HIS A 324 1.97 2.64 -22.21
N THR A 325 1.38 1.47 -21.98
CA THR A 325 0.10 1.06 -22.55
C THR A 325 -0.85 0.41 -21.54
N ALA A 326 -0.31 -0.32 -20.57
CA ALA A 326 -1.05 -0.95 -19.49
C ALA A 326 -1.68 0.11 -18.57
N ARG A 327 -2.94 -0.13 -18.22
CA ARG A 327 -3.73 0.67 -17.25
C ARG A 327 -4.03 -0.12 -15.98
N ASP A 328 -3.78 -1.41 -16.03
CA ASP A 328 -4.05 -2.38 -14.98
C ASP A 328 -2.97 -3.46 -15.01
N TRP A 329 -2.86 -4.21 -13.92
CA TRP A 329 -1.84 -5.24 -13.79
C TRP A 329 -2.13 -6.48 -14.66
N GLY A 330 -3.39 -6.75 -15.03
CA GLY A 330 -3.77 -7.92 -15.85
C GLY A 330 -3.24 -7.81 -17.28
N THR A 331 -3.10 -6.59 -17.78
CA THR A 331 -2.37 -6.33 -19.03
C THR A 331 -0.92 -6.79 -18.96
N LEU A 332 -0.29 -6.85 -17.78
CA LEU A 332 1.13 -7.18 -17.59
C LEU A 332 1.40 -8.66 -17.24
N ILE A 333 0.40 -9.54 -17.35
CA ILE A 333 0.54 -10.97 -17.07
C ILE A 333 1.67 -11.62 -17.90
N PRO A 334 1.79 -11.38 -19.23
CA PRO A 334 2.86 -11.97 -20.02
C PRO A 334 4.26 -11.59 -19.53
N GLU A 335 4.46 -10.33 -19.11
CA GLU A 335 5.72 -9.83 -18.56
C GLU A 335 6.02 -10.46 -17.20
N CYS A 336 5.01 -10.61 -16.34
CA CYS A 336 5.15 -11.33 -15.07
C CYS A 336 5.57 -12.80 -15.29
N LYS A 337 4.93 -13.51 -16.23
CA LYS A 337 5.31 -14.87 -16.61
C LYS A 337 6.74 -14.93 -17.18
N MET A 338 7.18 -13.91 -17.92
CA MET A 338 8.57 -13.81 -18.36
C MET A 338 9.55 -13.70 -17.21
N TYR A 339 9.25 -12.84 -16.25
CA TYR A 339 10.09 -12.74 -15.07
C TYR A 339 10.18 -14.05 -14.29
N MET A 340 9.15 -14.91 -14.31
CA MET A 340 9.18 -16.24 -13.68
C MET A 340 10.16 -17.24 -14.28
N ARG A 341 10.65 -17.06 -15.50
CA ARG A 341 11.43 -18.10 -16.20
C ARG A 341 12.82 -18.37 -15.64
N ASP A 342 13.37 -17.45 -14.85
CA ASP A 342 14.61 -17.70 -14.12
C ASP A 342 14.45 -18.76 -13.01
N LEU A 343 13.24 -18.85 -12.43
CA LEU A 343 12.87 -19.83 -11.41
C LEU A 343 12.18 -21.06 -12.00
N LEU A 344 11.30 -20.84 -12.98
CA LEU A 344 10.44 -21.84 -13.61
C LEU A 344 10.65 -21.82 -15.13
N PRO A 345 11.74 -22.42 -15.66
CA PRO A 345 12.09 -22.33 -17.08
C PRO A 345 11.04 -22.89 -18.05
N PHE A 346 10.15 -23.74 -17.54
CA PHE A 346 9.06 -24.39 -18.29
C PHE A 346 7.84 -23.49 -18.50
N VAL A 347 7.74 -22.35 -17.80
CA VAL A 347 6.62 -21.41 -17.96
C VAL A 347 6.63 -20.86 -19.38
N SER A 348 5.56 -21.15 -20.13
CA SER A 348 5.28 -20.51 -21.40
C SER A 348 4.63 -19.15 -21.19
N TYR A 349 4.82 -18.24 -22.14
CA TYR A 349 4.06 -17.00 -22.20
C TYR A 349 3.37 -16.85 -23.53
N ASN A 350 2.19 -16.28 -23.48
CA ASN A 350 1.45 -15.84 -24.65
C ASN A 350 1.27 -14.32 -24.54
N PRO A 351 1.87 -13.51 -25.44
CA PRO A 351 1.67 -12.06 -25.45
C PRO A 351 0.20 -11.63 -25.59
N ALA A 352 -0.68 -12.52 -26.05
CA ALA A 352 -2.11 -12.28 -26.12
C ALA A 352 -2.86 -12.61 -24.81
N GLU A 353 -2.21 -13.15 -23.77
CA GLU A 353 -2.83 -13.49 -22.48
C GLU A 353 -3.08 -12.26 -21.58
N ARG A 354 -3.44 -11.15 -22.20
CA ARG A 354 -3.70 -9.88 -21.52
C ARG A 354 -5.17 -9.79 -21.20
N VAL A 355 -5.46 -9.39 -19.96
CA VAL A 355 -6.83 -9.26 -19.45
C VAL A 355 -6.99 -7.86 -18.89
N ALA A 356 -8.05 -7.16 -19.28
CA ALA A 356 -8.41 -5.89 -18.67
C ALA A 356 -9.01 -6.13 -17.28
N ILE A 357 -8.35 -5.67 -16.21
CA ILE A 357 -8.95 -5.66 -14.87
C ILE A 357 -9.69 -4.33 -14.67
N LEU A 358 -11.03 -4.41 -14.70
CA LEU A 358 -11.91 -3.25 -14.71
C LEU A 358 -12.38 -2.85 -13.31
N ARG A 359 -12.80 -1.59 -13.19
CA ARG A 359 -13.44 -1.00 -12.01
C ARG A 359 -14.76 -0.37 -12.39
N LYS A 360 -15.57 0.02 -11.40
CA LYS A 360 -16.81 0.77 -11.64
C LYS A 360 -16.53 2.04 -12.45
N GLY A 361 -17.28 2.25 -13.53
CA GLY A 361 -17.08 3.36 -14.49
C GLY A 361 -15.92 3.16 -15.46
N GLY A 362 -15.12 2.10 -15.30
CA GLY A 362 -14.03 1.75 -16.19
C GLY A 362 -14.54 1.34 -17.58
N ASN A 363 -13.75 1.64 -18.60
CA ASN A 363 -14.07 1.36 -19.98
C ASN A 363 -12.83 0.90 -20.74
N VAL A 364 -13.02 -0.01 -21.69
CA VAL A 364 -11.96 -0.53 -22.56
C VAL A 364 -12.47 -0.77 -23.96
N ARG A 365 -11.60 -0.56 -24.95
CA ARG A 365 -11.86 -1.01 -26.31
C ARG A 365 -11.53 -2.50 -26.39
N ILE A 366 -12.43 -3.33 -26.91
CA ILE A 366 -12.21 -4.77 -26.96
C ILE A 366 -11.07 -5.12 -27.91
N SER A 367 -10.96 -4.42 -29.05
CA SER A 367 -9.90 -4.67 -30.05
C SER A 367 -8.48 -4.48 -29.51
N ASP A 368 -8.30 -3.70 -28.43
CA ASP A 368 -7.01 -3.56 -27.74
C ASP A 368 -6.55 -4.92 -27.13
N TYR A 369 -7.48 -5.83 -26.82
CA TYR A 369 -7.22 -7.16 -26.24
C TYR A 369 -7.40 -8.31 -27.24
N VAL A 370 -7.78 -8.02 -28.49
CA VAL A 370 -7.91 -8.99 -29.59
C VAL A 370 -7.24 -8.46 -30.87
N PRO A 371 -5.90 -8.32 -30.89
CA PRO A 371 -5.20 -7.67 -32.02
C PRO A 371 -5.32 -8.44 -33.34
N ALA A 372 -5.63 -9.74 -33.29
CA ALA A 372 -5.91 -10.56 -34.47
C ALA A 372 -7.31 -10.33 -35.06
N GLY A 373 -8.14 -9.52 -34.41
CA GLY A 373 -9.54 -9.28 -34.75
C GLY A 373 -10.51 -9.90 -33.73
N TYR A 374 -11.76 -9.45 -33.77
CA TYR A 374 -12.82 -9.96 -32.90
C TYR A 374 -13.01 -11.47 -33.06
N PRO A 375 -13.16 -12.23 -31.96
CA PRO A 375 -13.47 -13.64 -32.05
C PRO A 375 -14.87 -13.84 -32.66
N PRO A 376 -15.15 -15.01 -33.27
CA PRO A 376 -16.46 -15.30 -33.85
C PRO A 376 -17.60 -15.18 -32.83
N VAL A 377 -17.34 -15.60 -31.60
CA VAL A 377 -18.27 -15.54 -30.48
C VAL A 377 -17.54 -14.98 -29.26
N LEU A 378 -18.02 -13.85 -28.74
CA LEU A 378 -17.69 -13.38 -27.41
C LEU A 378 -18.66 -14.01 -26.42
N VAL A 379 -18.18 -14.35 -25.23
CA VAL A 379 -19.00 -14.87 -24.16
C VAL A 379 -18.84 -13.97 -22.96
N LEU A 380 -19.98 -13.62 -22.38
CA LEU A 380 -20.06 -12.87 -21.16
C LEU A 380 -20.51 -13.84 -20.07
N GLY A 381 -19.61 -14.13 -19.15
CA GLY A 381 -19.86 -14.99 -18.00
C GLY A 381 -20.13 -14.14 -16.77
N LEU A 382 -21.10 -14.58 -15.99
CA LEU A 382 -21.41 -14.02 -14.68
C LEU A 382 -21.36 -15.15 -13.66
N ALA A 383 -20.75 -14.87 -12.51
CA ALA A 383 -20.67 -15.81 -11.40
C ALA A 383 -20.98 -15.10 -10.09
N TRP A 384 -21.63 -15.78 -9.14
CA TRP A 384 -21.96 -15.29 -7.81
C TRP A 384 -22.10 -16.44 -6.79
N ASP A 385 -21.78 -16.15 -5.53
CA ASP A 385 -21.96 -17.08 -4.42
C ASP A 385 -23.19 -16.69 -3.57
N VAL A 386 -24.04 -17.67 -3.26
CA VAL A 386 -25.22 -17.48 -2.40
C VAL A 386 -24.89 -17.90 -0.95
N THR A 387 -24.89 -16.96 -0.01
CA THR A 387 -24.27 -17.20 1.31
C THR A 387 -25.15 -17.79 2.41
N ASN A 388 -26.48 -17.74 2.29
CA ASN A 388 -27.39 -18.11 3.39
C ASN A 388 -28.22 -19.40 3.16
N GLY A 389 -27.87 -20.22 2.17
CA GLY A 389 -28.59 -21.47 1.87
C GLY A 389 -30.03 -21.28 1.38
N VAL A 390 -30.47 -20.03 1.19
CA VAL A 390 -31.66 -19.67 0.44
C VAL A 390 -31.21 -19.57 -1.00
N ASN A 391 -31.63 -20.50 -1.84
CA ASN A 391 -31.30 -20.44 -3.25
C ASN A 391 -31.94 -19.17 -3.87
N ILE A 392 -31.10 -18.29 -4.42
CA ILE A 392 -31.51 -17.03 -5.07
C ILE A 392 -31.35 -17.22 -6.57
N ASP A 393 -32.49 -17.23 -7.25
CA ASP A 393 -32.59 -17.32 -8.71
C ASP A 393 -32.28 -15.94 -9.30
N LEU A 394 -31.06 -15.77 -9.82
CA LEU A 394 -30.60 -14.54 -10.46
C LEU A 394 -30.54 -14.75 -11.97
N ASP A 395 -31.34 -13.98 -12.69
CA ASP A 395 -31.31 -13.97 -14.14
C ASP A 395 -30.38 -12.88 -14.66
N ALA A 396 -29.42 -13.23 -15.49
CA ALA A 396 -28.73 -12.32 -16.37
C ALA A 396 -29.58 -12.06 -17.63
N SER A 397 -29.42 -10.89 -18.22
CA SER A 397 -30.16 -10.50 -19.42
C SER A 397 -29.40 -9.45 -20.21
N ALA A 398 -29.65 -9.43 -21.52
CA ALA A 398 -29.09 -8.44 -22.44
C ALA A 398 -30.18 -7.53 -23.02
N ILE A 399 -29.98 -6.21 -22.92
CA ILE A 399 -30.89 -5.17 -23.41
C ILE A 399 -30.23 -4.46 -24.60
N MET A 400 -30.87 -4.49 -25.77
CA MET A 400 -30.36 -3.89 -27.00
C MET A 400 -31.06 -2.56 -27.27
N LEU A 401 -30.30 -1.46 -27.29
CA LEU A 401 -30.81 -0.11 -27.55
C LEU A 401 -30.22 0.49 -28.81
N ASP A 402 -30.99 1.35 -29.47
CA ASP A 402 -30.50 2.18 -30.57
C ASP A 402 -29.77 3.45 -30.09
N ALA A 403 -29.22 4.23 -31.02
CA ALA A 403 -28.51 5.47 -30.70
C ALA A 403 -29.38 6.55 -30.03
N SER A 404 -30.71 6.47 -30.18
CA SER A 404 -31.70 7.33 -29.50
C SER A 404 -32.20 6.73 -28.18
N LEU A 405 -31.55 5.66 -27.70
CA LEU A 405 -31.90 4.90 -26.51
C LEU A 405 -33.27 4.24 -26.55
N ARG A 406 -33.80 3.99 -27.76
CA ARG A 406 -35.04 3.22 -27.94
C ARG A 406 -34.72 1.74 -27.88
N LEU A 407 -35.59 0.98 -27.22
CA LEU A 407 -35.47 -0.46 -27.12
C LEU A 407 -35.64 -1.11 -28.50
N ILE A 408 -34.63 -1.88 -28.94
CA ILE A 408 -34.69 -2.71 -30.14
C ILE A 408 -35.09 -4.13 -29.75
N ASP A 409 -34.42 -4.71 -28.76
CA ASP A 409 -34.63 -6.09 -28.35
C ASP A 409 -34.17 -6.37 -26.91
N ILE A 410 -34.62 -7.48 -26.33
CA ILE A 410 -34.20 -8.01 -25.03
C ILE A 410 -34.00 -9.51 -25.16
N VAL A 411 -32.87 -10.02 -24.67
CA VAL A 411 -32.57 -11.45 -24.53
C VAL A 411 -32.51 -11.79 -23.05
N PHE A 412 -33.25 -12.81 -22.64
CA PHE A 412 -33.43 -13.25 -21.26
C PHE A 412 -33.96 -14.69 -21.25
N PHE A 413 -34.13 -15.31 -20.08
CA PHE A 413 -34.50 -16.74 -19.97
C PHE A 413 -35.74 -17.18 -20.77
N LYS A 414 -36.76 -16.32 -20.99
CA LYS A 414 -37.93 -16.68 -21.83
C LYS A 414 -37.73 -16.42 -23.33
N LYS A 415 -36.73 -15.62 -23.68
CA LYS A 415 -36.34 -15.31 -25.06
C LYS A 415 -34.83 -15.47 -25.20
N LEU A 416 -34.41 -16.71 -25.45
CA LEU A 416 -33.00 -17.10 -25.44
C LEU A 416 -32.19 -16.60 -26.64
N ILE A 417 -32.82 -16.07 -27.69
CA ILE A 417 -32.12 -15.62 -28.91
C ILE A 417 -32.69 -14.27 -29.34
N SER A 418 -31.83 -13.33 -29.70
CA SER A 418 -32.23 -12.03 -30.27
C SER A 418 -32.87 -12.19 -31.66
N ASN A 419 -33.65 -11.20 -32.09
CA ASN A 419 -34.33 -11.20 -33.39
C ASN A 419 -33.36 -11.28 -34.58
N ASP A 420 -32.16 -10.72 -34.43
CA ASP A 420 -31.09 -10.78 -35.44
C ASP A 420 -30.15 -11.99 -35.26
N ALA A 421 -30.45 -12.87 -34.29
CA ALA A 421 -29.66 -14.04 -33.91
C ALA A 421 -28.19 -13.72 -33.57
N SER A 422 -27.88 -12.47 -33.20
CA SER A 422 -26.54 -12.05 -32.79
C SER A 422 -26.25 -12.30 -31.32
N ILE A 423 -27.27 -12.39 -30.46
CA ILE A 423 -27.12 -12.66 -29.02
C ILE A 423 -27.92 -13.92 -28.67
N ARG A 424 -27.30 -14.79 -27.87
CA ARG A 424 -27.91 -16.02 -27.36
C ARG A 424 -27.64 -16.19 -25.86
N HIS A 425 -28.68 -16.45 -25.08
CA HIS A 425 -28.59 -16.84 -23.67
C HIS A 425 -28.21 -18.32 -23.54
N GLY A 426 -27.34 -18.67 -22.59
CA GLY A 426 -26.86 -20.04 -22.37
C GLY A 426 -27.91 -20.98 -21.78
N GLY A 427 -28.79 -20.44 -20.94
CA GLY A 427 -29.77 -21.18 -20.15
C GLY A 427 -30.06 -20.39 -18.88
N ASP A 428 -31.07 -20.79 -18.12
CA ASP A 428 -31.40 -20.24 -16.79
C ASP A 428 -30.81 -21.21 -15.77
N GLU A 429 -29.87 -20.73 -14.95
CA GLU A 429 -29.20 -21.52 -13.91
C GLU A 429 -29.71 -21.11 -12.53
N ARG A 430 -30.33 -22.06 -11.84
CA ARG A 430 -31.23 -21.76 -10.72
C ARG A 430 -30.61 -21.99 -9.36
N GLU A 431 -29.41 -22.54 -9.29
CA GLU A 431 -28.80 -22.99 -8.03
C GLU A 431 -27.53 -22.22 -7.63
N GLY A 432 -26.86 -21.52 -8.57
CA GLY A 432 -25.72 -20.63 -8.27
C GLY A 432 -24.55 -21.30 -7.56
N ASP A 433 -24.41 -22.63 -7.72
CA ASP A 433 -23.48 -23.50 -6.99
C ASP A 433 -22.52 -24.25 -7.96
N GLU A 434 -22.56 -23.93 -9.26
CA GLU A 434 -21.67 -24.55 -10.24
C GLU A 434 -20.26 -23.96 -10.17
N LYS A 435 -19.24 -24.81 -10.33
CA LYS A 435 -17.87 -24.32 -10.49
C LYS A 435 -17.71 -23.64 -11.85
N GLY A 436 -17.78 -22.32 -11.89
CA GLY A 436 -17.55 -21.54 -13.10
C GLY A 436 -18.48 -20.34 -13.19
N ASP A 437 -18.91 -20.03 -14.40
CA ASP A 437 -19.95 -19.03 -14.64
C ASP A 437 -21.32 -19.66 -14.39
N ASP A 438 -22.12 -19.05 -13.53
CA ASP A 438 -23.51 -19.45 -13.30
C ASP A 438 -24.34 -19.17 -14.56
N GLU A 439 -24.12 -18.01 -15.20
CA GLU A 439 -24.81 -17.66 -16.44
C GLU A 439 -23.89 -17.12 -17.52
N GLN A 440 -24.21 -17.48 -18.77
CA GLN A 440 -23.43 -17.09 -19.94
C GLN A 440 -24.31 -16.50 -21.04
N ILE A 441 -23.87 -15.38 -21.60
CA ILE A 441 -24.48 -14.73 -22.77
C ILE A 441 -23.47 -14.74 -23.92
N PHE A 442 -23.84 -15.38 -25.03
CA PHE A 442 -23.04 -15.52 -26.25
C PHE A 442 -23.39 -14.39 -27.23
N ILE A 443 -22.37 -13.72 -27.76
CA ILE A 443 -22.51 -12.52 -28.60
C ILE A 443 -21.65 -12.66 -29.85
N GLU A 444 -22.30 -12.64 -31.01
CA GLU A 444 -21.66 -12.60 -32.33
C GLU A 444 -21.68 -11.16 -32.87
N LEU A 445 -20.67 -10.35 -32.48
CA LEU A 445 -20.60 -8.91 -32.81
C LEU A 445 -20.75 -8.61 -34.30
N ALA A 446 -20.30 -9.51 -35.18
CA ALA A 446 -20.40 -9.36 -36.63
C ALA A 446 -21.84 -9.44 -37.16
N LYS A 447 -22.76 -10.08 -36.42
CA LYS A 447 -24.17 -10.22 -36.78
C LYS A 447 -25.07 -9.14 -36.17
N VAL A 448 -24.57 -8.40 -35.17
CA VAL A 448 -25.35 -7.39 -34.45
C VAL A 448 -25.87 -6.34 -35.44
N HIS A 449 -27.19 -6.15 -35.47
CA HIS A 449 -27.84 -5.24 -36.39
C HIS A 449 -27.27 -3.82 -36.30
N PRO A 450 -26.98 -3.12 -37.42
CA PRO A 450 -26.32 -1.81 -37.40
C PRO A 450 -27.05 -0.70 -36.62
N ALA A 451 -28.37 -0.83 -36.42
CA ALA A 451 -29.14 0.11 -35.61
C ALA A 451 -28.85 0.00 -34.09
N VAL A 452 -28.30 -1.13 -33.64
CA VAL A 452 -27.95 -1.35 -32.23
C VAL A 452 -26.67 -0.58 -31.91
N ALA A 453 -26.79 0.35 -30.97
CA ALA A 453 -25.68 1.18 -30.49
C ALA A 453 -25.18 0.71 -29.12
N TYR A 454 -26.08 0.15 -28.30
CA TYR A 454 -25.78 -0.28 -26.93
C TYR A 454 -26.36 -1.68 -26.67
N ILE A 455 -25.62 -2.51 -25.96
CA ILE A 455 -26.04 -3.79 -25.41
C ILE A 455 -25.73 -3.74 -23.92
N GLY A 456 -26.73 -3.49 -23.08
CA GLY A 456 -26.56 -3.47 -21.63
C GLY A 456 -26.81 -4.83 -21.01
N PHE A 457 -26.07 -5.15 -19.94
CA PHE A 457 -26.21 -6.38 -19.18
C PHE A 457 -26.73 -6.08 -17.79
N VAL A 458 -27.78 -6.81 -17.41
CA VAL A 458 -28.45 -6.66 -16.13
C VAL A 458 -28.57 -8.02 -15.47
N ILE A 459 -28.44 -8.03 -14.14
CA ILE A 459 -28.79 -9.17 -13.29
C ILE A 459 -30.01 -8.76 -12.49
N ASN A 460 -31.02 -9.62 -12.39
CA ASN A 460 -32.19 -9.37 -11.57
C ASN A 460 -32.71 -10.64 -10.89
N SER A 461 -33.32 -10.49 -9.72
CA SER A 461 -34.10 -11.56 -9.11
C SER A 461 -35.55 -11.51 -9.59
N TYR A 462 -35.99 -12.49 -10.39
CA TYR A 462 -37.39 -12.58 -10.82
C TYR A 462 -38.35 -12.80 -9.65
N SER A 463 -37.94 -13.62 -8.68
CA SER A 463 -38.68 -13.90 -7.44
C SER A 463 -38.84 -12.65 -6.56
N GLY A 464 -38.00 -11.63 -6.78
CA GLY A 464 -37.98 -10.37 -6.04
C GLY A 464 -37.22 -10.47 -4.71
N GLN A 465 -36.32 -11.45 -4.61
CA GLN A 465 -35.37 -11.53 -3.50
C GLN A 465 -34.38 -10.36 -3.58
N GLU A 466 -33.90 -9.94 -2.41
CA GLU A 466 -32.91 -8.88 -2.28
C GLU A 466 -31.51 -9.44 -2.61
N LEU A 467 -30.64 -8.58 -3.16
CA LEU A 467 -29.27 -8.93 -3.57
C LEU A 467 -28.25 -8.75 -2.43
N ASP A 468 -28.69 -8.61 -1.18
CA ASP A 468 -27.86 -8.43 0.00
C ASP A 468 -27.08 -9.70 0.39
N ASP A 469 -27.63 -10.87 0.06
CA ASP A 469 -27.05 -12.19 0.32
C ASP A 469 -26.10 -12.71 -0.77
N VAL A 470 -25.91 -11.93 -1.83
CA VAL A 470 -25.03 -12.24 -2.96
C VAL A 470 -23.60 -11.79 -2.63
N LYS A 471 -22.64 -12.72 -2.69
CA LYS A 471 -21.21 -12.43 -2.55
C LYS A 471 -20.43 -12.97 -3.74
N GLY A 472 -19.16 -12.59 -3.86
CA GLY A 472 -18.29 -13.11 -4.92
C GLY A 472 -18.72 -12.74 -6.35
N ALA A 473 -19.69 -11.83 -6.52
CA ALA A 473 -20.25 -11.51 -7.82
C ALA A 473 -19.16 -11.00 -8.76
N SER A 474 -19.00 -11.67 -9.90
CA SER A 474 -17.99 -11.37 -10.88
C SER A 474 -18.57 -11.43 -12.29
N PHE A 475 -17.91 -10.69 -13.17
CA PHE A 475 -18.26 -10.50 -14.56
C PHE A 475 -16.99 -10.64 -15.36
N HIS A 476 -17.01 -11.45 -16.40
CA HIS A 476 -15.91 -11.48 -17.35
C HIS A 476 -16.39 -11.61 -18.79
N LEU A 477 -15.56 -11.11 -19.70
CA LEU A 477 -15.76 -11.20 -21.13
C LEU A 477 -14.60 -12.01 -21.70
N PHE A 478 -14.90 -13.12 -22.35
CA PHE A 478 -13.89 -14.02 -22.89
C PHE A 478 -14.19 -14.43 -24.33
N ASP A 479 -13.16 -14.91 -25.03
CA ASP A 479 -13.29 -15.51 -26.36
C ASP A 479 -13.86 -16.93 -26.22
N GLY A 480 -15.05 -17.17 -26.77
CA GLY A 480 -15.70 -18.49 -26.69
C GLY A 480 -14.93 -19.61 -27.40
N SER A 481 -14.01 -19.27 -28.31
CA SER A 481 -13.20 -20.26 -29.04
C SER A 481 -11.97 -20.68 -28.25
N SER A 482 -11.24 -19.71 -27.69
CA SER A 482 -9.99 -19.96 -26.96
C SER A 482 -10.17 -20.08 -25.45
N GLN A 483 -11.35 -19.73 -24.91
CA GLN A 483 -11.66 -19.62 -23.48
C GLN A 483 -10.72 -18.64 -22.75
N ARG A 484 -10.19 -17.65 -23.47
CA ARG A 484 -9.30 -16.64 -22.92
C ARG A 484 -10.08 -15.41 -22.49
N ASP A 485 -9.87 -14.97 -21.27
CA ASP A 485 -10.40 -13.71 -20.76
C ASP A 485 -9.83 -12.49 -21.48
N LEU A 486 -10.71 -11.56 -21.81
CA LEU A 486 -10.39 -10.27 -22.41
C LEU A 486 -10.55 -9.15 -21.39
N ALA A 487 -11.56 -9.26 -20.53
CA ALA A 487 -11.83 -8.31 -19.47
C ALA A 487 -12.51 -9.01 -18.29
N SER A 488 -12.21 -8.54 -17.08
CA SER A 488 -12.81 -9.03 -15.85
C SER A 488 -13.15 -7.86 -14.93
N PHE A 489 -14.27 -7.99 -14.23
CA PHE A 489 -14.73 -7.08 -13.21
C PHE A 489 -15.22 -7.93 -12.03
N THR A 490 -14.65 -7.68 -10.85
CA THR A 490 -15.12 -8.29 -9.60
C THR A 490 -15.86 -7.24 -8.81
N LEU A 491 -17.11 -7.54 -8.45
CA LEU A 491 -17.88 -6.65 -7.60
C LEU A 491 -17.42 -6.79 -6.16
N THR A 492 -16.85 -5.72 -5.64
CA THR A 492 -16.42 -5.66 -4.24
C THR A 492 -17.22 -4.60 -3.50
N ASN A 493 -17.51 -4.87 -2.22
CA ASN A 493 -18.47 -4.12 -1.39
C ASN A 493 -19.92 -4.13 -1.94
N THR A 494 -20.69 -5.17 -1.59
CA THR A 494 -22.10 -5.32 -1.98
C THR A 494 -23.09 -4.58 -1.09
N THR A 495 -22.64 -3.73 -0.15
CA THR A 495 -23.56 -3.02 0.78
C THR A 495 -24.57 -2.11 0.07
N PHE A 496 -24.23 -1.59 -1.11
CA PHE A 496 -25.16 -0.77 -1.91
C PHE A 496 -26.27 -1.60 -2.60
N LEU A 497 -26.14 -2.93 -2.61
CA LEU A 497 -27.16 -3.86 -3.05
C LEU A 497 -28.19 -4.17 -1.96
N ASP A 498 -28.02 -3.65 -0.74
CA ASP A 498 -29.00 -3.78 0.34
C ASP A 498 -30.38 -3.29 -0.13
N LYS A 499 -31.37 -4.19 -0.05
CA LYS A 499 -32.77 -3.97 -0.49
C LYS A 499 -32.94 -3.68 -1.97
N LYS A 500 -32.01 -4.15 -2.80
CA LYS A 500 -32.06 -4.03 -4.27
C LYS A 500 -32.38 -5.38 -4.88
N THR A 501 -33.11 -5.39 -5.99
CA THR A 501 -33.51 -6.62 -6.67
C THR A 501 -32.82 -6.80 -8.02
N ALA A 502 -32.07 -5.79 -8.48
CA ALA A 502 -31.34 -5.83 -9.72
C ALA A 502 -30.03 -5.04 -9.65
N LEU A 503 -29.13 -5.37 -10.58
CA LEU A 503 -27.86 -4.73 -10.80
C LEU A 503 -27.66 -4.53 -12.31
N VAL A 504 -27.50 -3.28 -12.74
CA VAL A 504 -27.00 -2.97 -14.09
C VAL A 504 -25.48 -3.09 -14.05
N VAL A 505 -24.96 -4.18 -14.61
CA VAL A 505 -23.55 -4.57 -14.46
C VAL A 505 -22.67 -3.73 -15.37
N GLY A 506 -22.99 -3.69 -16.66
CA GLY A 506 -22.16 -3.05 -17.67
C GLY A 506 -22.86 -2.99 -19.03
N MET A 507 -22.13 -2.52 -20.04
CA MET A 507 -22.62 -2.45 -21.40
C MET A 507 -21.52 -2.61 -22.43
N LEU A 508 -21.86 -3.22 -23.56
CA LEU A 508 -21.13 -3.03 -24.81
C LEU A 508 -21.72 -1.85 -25.56
N TYR A 509 -20.87 -0.98 -26.10
CA TYR A 509 -21.30 0.15 -26.91
C TYR A 509 -20.36 0.37 -28.09
N ARG A 510 -20.88 0.98 -29.15
CA ARG A 510 -20.07 1.39 -30.30
C ARG A 510 -19.31 2.67 -29.98
N ASP A 511 -18.02 2.72 -30.28
CA ASP A 511 -17.19 3.92 -30.04
C ASP A 511 -17.79 5.12 -30.81
N PRO A 512 -18.08 6.26 -30.15
CA PRO A 512 -18.67 7.43 -30.82
C PRO A 512 -17.80 7.98 -31.96
N SER A 513 -16.49 7.76 -31.92
CA SER A 513 -15.57 8.17 -32.99
C SER A 513 -15.45 7.16 -34.12
N ASN A 514 -15.75 5.89 -33.85
CA ASN A 514 -15.66 4.80 -34.81
C ASN A 514 -16.69 3.70 -34.51
N ALA A 515 -17.82 3.73 -35.21
CA ALA A 515 -18.93 2.79 -35.00
C ALA A 515 -18.58 1.31 -35.29
N SER A 516 -17.43 1.02 -35.91
CA SER A 516 -16.94 -0.36 -36.11
C SER A 516 -16.24 -0.95 -34.87
N GLU A 517 -15.84 -0.09 -33.92
CA GLU A 517 -15.20 -0.51 -32.69
C GLU A 517 -16.22 -0.71 -31.58
N TRP A 518 -16.06 -1.81 -30.84
CA TRP A 518 -16.83 -2.12 -29.65
C TRP A 518 -16.02 -1.86 -28.39
N CYS A 519 -16.64 -1.16 -27.46
CA CYS A 519 -16.12 -0.86 -26.15
C CYS A 519 -16.96 -1.56 -25.09
N LEU A 520 -16.31 -2.01 -24.03
CA LEU A 520 -16.95 -2.52 -22.81
C LEU A 520 -16.85 -1.44 -21.73
N GLY A 521 -17.97 -1.09 -21.12
CA GLY A 521 -18.04 -0.19 -19.97
C GLY A 521 -18.69 -0.88 -18.77
N ILE A 522 -18.11 -0.70 -17.57
CA ILE A 522 -18.69 -1.19 -16.32
C ILE A 522 -19.54 -0.10 -15.68
N ILE A 523 -20.80 -0.42 -15.40
CA ILE A 523 -21.79 0.48 -14.80
C ILE A 523 -21.84 0.24 -13.29
N SER A 524 -22.12 -1.00 -12.88
CA SER A 524 -22.26 -1.42 -11.48
C SER A 524 -23.18 -0.50 -10.66
N GLU A 525 -24.42 -0.32 -11.14
CA GLU A 525 -25.47 0.48 -10.48
C GLU A 525 -26.65 -0.40 -10.06
N ALA A 526 -27.05 -0.29 -8.80
CA ALA A 526 -28.16 -1.08 -8.28
C ALA A 526 -29.52 -0.51 -8.71
N ALA A 527 -30.47 -1.41 -8.94
CA ALA A 527 -31.80 -1.12 -9.44
C ALA A 527 -32.87 -1.93 -8.69
N MET A 528 -34.14 -1.63 -8.98
CA MET A 528 -35.32 -2.28 -8.38
C MET A 528 -36.12 -3.11 -9.40
N GLY A 529 -35.63 -3.26 -10.63
CA GLY A 529 -36.31 -4.03 -11.65
C GLY A 529 -36.37 -5.51 -11.26
N ARG A 530 -37.48 -6.17 -11.56
CA ARG A 530 -37.63 -7.63 -11.35
C ARG A 530 -37.48 -8.40 -12.66
N THR A 531 -37.45 -7.69 -13.78
CA THR A 531 -37.27 -8.24 -15.11
C THR A 531 -36.31 -7.35 -15.89
N ALA A 532 -35.69 -7.91 -16.93
CA ALA A 532 -34.89 -7.14 -17.87
C ALA A 532 -35.64 -5.93 -18.45
N GLN A 533 -36.95 -6.06 -18.68
CA GLN A 533 -37.79 -4.97 -19.18
C GLN A 533 -37.91 -3.82 -18.18
N ASP A 534 -38.01 -4.09 -16.88
CA ASP A 534 -38.08 -3.07 -15.84
C ASP A 534 -36.77 -2.28 -15.73
N ASN A 535 -35.64 -2.93 -16.02
CA ASN A 535 -34.31 -2.33 -15.96
C ASN A 535 -33.92 -1.55 -17.23
N VAL A 536 -34.77 -1.53 -18.27
CA VAL A 536 -34.53 -0.74 -19.50
C VAL A 536 -34.41 0.74 -19.17
N ASP A 537 -35.31 1.27 -18.34
CA ASP A 537 -35.31 2.70 -17.99
C ASP A 537 -34.06 3.07 -17.18
N GLU A 538 -33.58 2.18 -16.32
CA GLU A 538 -32.36 2.38 -15.52
C GLU A 538 -31.12 2.47 -16.43
N LEU A 539 -30.99 1.55 -17.39
CA LEU A 539 -29.91 1.60 -18.38
C LEU A 539 -29.99 2.88 -19.23
N GLN A 540 -31.19 3.26 -19.69
CA GLN A 540 -31.38 4.51 -20.44
C GLN A 540 -30.99 5.74 -19.61
N LEU A 541 -31.39 5.79 -18.34
CA LEU A 541 -31.07 6.88 -17.42
C LEU A 541 -29.57 6.98 -17.19
N HIS A 542 -28.89 5.85 -16.99
CA HIS A 542 -27.44 5.81 -16.86
C HIS A 542 -26.76 6.41 -18.09
N ILE A 543 -27.10 5.93 -19.29
CA ILE A 543 -26.47 6.40 -20.55
C ILE A 543 -26.77 7.89 -20.80
N ARG A 544 -27.96 8.39 -20.43
CA ARG A 544 -28.27 9.84 -20.52
C ARG A 544 -27.43 10.68 -19.58
N ARG A 545 -27.15 10.20 -18.37
CA ARG A 545 -26.34 10.90 -17.36
C ARG A 545 -24.86 10.84 -17.69
N ASN A 546 -24.42 9.69 -18.19
CA ASN A 546 -23.02 9.35 -18.45
C ASN A 546 -22.89 8.85 -19.89
N PRO A 547 -23.07 9.71 -20.91
CA PRO A 547 -22.93 9.28 -22.30
C PRO A 547 -21.51 8.76 -22.52
N PRO A 548 -21.34 7.59 -23.16
CA PRO A 548 -20.01 7.04 -23.39
C PRO A 548 -19.16 8.03 -24.17
N GLN A 549 -17.95 8.26 -23.68
CA GLN A 549 -16.99 9.13 -24.33
C GLN A 549 -16.14 8.32 -25.31
N THR A 550 -15.65 9.01 -26.34
CA THR A 550 -14.61 8.48 -27.22
C THR A 550 -13.39 8.14 -26.38
N LEU A 551 -12.98 6.87 -26.41
CA LEU A 551 -11.75 6.46 -25.77
C LEU A 551 -10.57 7.08 -26.52
N ALA A 552 -9.51 7.44 -25.78
CA ALA A 552 -8.26 7.86 -26.39
C ALA A 552 -7.86 6.90 -27.54
N PRO A 553 -7.22 7.42 -28.61
CA PRO A 553 -6.85 6.59 -29.75
C PRO A 553 -6.08 5.35 -29.26
N PRO A 554 -6.22 4.20 -29.96
CA PRO A 554 -5.48 3.00 -29.62
C PRO A 554 -4.00 3.40 -29.57
N ARG A 555 -3.35 3.10 -28.45
CA ARG A 555 -1.98 3.55 -28.25
C ARG A 555 -1.11 2.98 -29.38
N PRO A 556 -0.07 3.69 -29.84
CA PRO A 556 0.70 3.31 -31.02
C PRO A 556 1.31 1.90 -30.96
N ASN A 557 1.35 1.29 -29.78
CA ASN A 557 1.66 -0.11 -29.55
C ASN A 557 0.46 -0.78 -28.85
N GLU A 558 0.19 -2.05 -29.17
CA GLU A 558 -0.81 -2.86 -28.44
C GLU A 558 -0.53 -2.82 -26.93
N PRO A 559 -1.55 -2.95 -26.07
CA PRO A 559 -1.36 -3.11 -24.63
C PRO A 559 -0.27 -4.14 -24.33
N GLY A 560 0.68 -3.76 -23.48
CA GLY A 560 1.82 -4.54 -23.06
C GLY A 560 2.86 -4.91 -24.14
N LYS A 561 2.79 -4.36 -25.36
CA LYS A 561 3.88 -4.49 -26.36
C LYS A 561 5.12 -3.65 -25.99
N ALA A 562 5.40 -3.37 -24.71
CA ALA A 562 6.72 -2.94 -24.29
C ALA A 562 7.73 -4.07 -24.52
N SER A 563 8.17 -4.23 -25.78
CA SER A 563 9.30 -5.10 -26.16
C SER A 563 10.50 -4.83 -25.26
N ALA A 564 10.64 -3.60 -24.73
CA ALA A 564 11.62 -3.26 -23.72
C ALA A 564 11.50 -4.09 -22.43
N MET A 565 10.31 -4.25 -21.84
CA MET A 565 10.10 -5.07 -20.64
C MET A 565 10.39 -6.55 -20.93
N LEU A 566 9.85 -7.06 -22.04
CA LEU A 566 10.06 -8.45 -22.43
C LEU A 566 11.56 -8.71 -22.70
N ASN A 567 12.24 -7.78 -23.39
CA ASN A 567 13.68 -7.87 -23.63
C ASN A 567 14.47 -7.83 -22.31
N ASN A 568 14.13 -6.93 -21.38
CA ASN A 568 14.78 -6.82 -20.08
C ASN A 568 14.58 -8.06 -19.20
N ALA A 569 13.37 -8.64 -19.21
CA ALA A 569 13.06 -9.90 -18.56
C ALA A 569 13.90 -11.06 -19.12
N THR A 570 14.23 -11.01 -20.42
CA THR A 570 15.09 -12.02 -21.05
C THR A 570 16.60 -11.71 -20.98
N ALA A 571 17.00 -10.53 -20.49
CA ALA A 571 18.40 -10.08 -20.49
C ALA A 571 19.29 -10.74 -19.40
N GLY A 572 18.71 -11.60 -18.56
CA GLY A 572 19.41 -12.38 -17.54
C GLY A 572 18.49 -12.75 -16.37
N PRO A 573 18.89 -13.71 -15.51
CA PRO A 573 18.10 -14.07 -14.35
C PRO A 573 18.01 -12.89 -13.37
N LEU A 574 16.84 -12.68 -12.76
CA LEU A 574 16.70 -11.71 -11.67
C LEU A 574 17.35 -12.25 -10.39
N LEU A 575 17.20 -13.56 -10.15
CA LEU A 575 17.75 -14.22 -8.99
C LEU A 575 19.11 -14.85 -9.30
N VAL A 576 20.17 -14.26 -8.76
CA VAL A 576 21.52 -14.84 -8.73
C VAL A 576 21.93 -15.00 -7.27
N GLU A 577 22.02 -16.23 -6.77
CA GLU A 577 22.18 -16.50 -5.34
C GLU A 577 23.40 -15.78 -4.71
N ALA A 578 24.52 -15.73 -5.43
CA ALA A 578 25.73 -15.03 -4.96
C ALA A 578 25.57 -13.49 -4.83
N GLN A 579 24.49 -12.93 -5.36
CA GLN A 579 24.18 -11.49 -5.36
C GLN A 579 23.00 -11.15 -4.43
N VAL A 580 22.42 -12.14 -3.74
CA VAL A 580 21.33 -11.90 -2.80
C VAL A 580 21.89 -11.28 -1.53
N LEU A 581 21.46 -10.05 -1.24
CA LEU A 581 21.82 -9.33 -0.04
C LEU A 581 21.10 -9.90 1.18
N ASP A 582 21.88 -10.26 2.20
CA ASP A 582 21.37 -10.61 3.52
C ASP A 582 21.38 -9.38 4.42
N LEU A 583 20.27 -8.66 4.46
CA LEU A 583 20.14 -7.52 5.38
C LEU A 583 20.21 -8.00 6.83
N PRO A 584 20.85 -7.22 7.72
CA PRO A 584 20.84 -7.51 9.15
C PRO A 584 19.40 -7.46 9.68
N VAL A 585 19.07 -8.43 10.53
CA VAL A 585 17.79 -8.42 11.28
C VAL A 585 17.79 -7.21 12.21
N ALA A 586 16.63 -6.61 12.42
CA ALA A 586 16.50 -5.47 13.34
C ALA A 586 16.99 -5.92 14.72
N MET A 587 17.84 -5.13 15.35
CA MET A 587 18.24 -5.44 16.72
C MET A 587 17.06 -5.10 17.63
N PRO A 588 16.68 -5.98 18.56
CA PRO A 588 15.71 -5.59 19.59
C PRO A 588 16.26 -4.35 20.32
N MET A 589 15.39 -3.40 20.64
CA MET A 589 15.76 -2.21 21.42
C MET A 589 16.62 -2.64 22.60
N ALA A 590 17.90 -2.28 22.58
CA ALA A 590 18.79 -2.56 23.69
C ALA A 590 18.28 -1.75 24.89
N VAL A 591 18.03 -2.43 26.01
CA VAL A 591 17.80 -1.74 27.28
C VAL A 591 19.04 -0.89 27.55
N ALA A 592 18.85 0.43 27.65
CA ALA A 592 19.93 1.38 27.87
C ALA A 592 20.75 0.96 29.09
N THR A 593 21.99 0.52 28.87
CA THR A 593 22.89 0.11 29.95
C THR A 593 23.65 1.34 30.42
N VAL A 594 23.47 1.71 31.69
CA VAL A 594 24.24 2.79 32.31
C VAL A 594 25.66 2.31 32.54
N VAL A 595 26.63 2.91 31.87
CA VAL A 595 28.05 2.68 32.15
C VAL A 595 28.56 3.86 32.98
N THR A 596 28.72 3.67 34.29
CA THR A 596 29.35 4.66 35.17
C THR A 596 30.87 4.49 35.13
N ALA A 597 31.58 5.51 34.64
CA ALA A 597 33.03 5.58 34.81
C ALA A 597 33.35 5.97 36.26
N HIS A 598 33.84 5.03 37.08
CA HIS A 598 34.43 5.38 38.37
C HIS A 598 35.78 6.07 38.14
N ALA A 599 35.82 7.39 38.40
CA ALA A 599 37.06 8.15 38.44
C ALA A 599 37.96 7.61 39.57
N GLY A 600 39.05 6.94 39.18
CA GLY A 600 40.13 6.56 40.10
C GLY A 600 40.77 7.81 40.70
N VAL A 601 40.74 7.89 42.03
CA VAL A 601 41.47 8.88 42.83
C VAL A 601 42.97 8.78 42.52
N PRO A 602 43.69 9.88 42.23
CA PRO A 602 45.13 9.82 42.04
C PRO A 602 45.80 9.62 43.41
N MET A 603 46.43 8.46 43.62
CA MET A 603 47.28 8.26 44.80
C MET A 603 48.48 9.19 44.73
N GLY A 604 48.50 10.18 45.62
CA GLY A 604 49.64 11.04 45.89
C GLY A 604 50.83 10.25 46.42
N LYS A 605 52.03 10.67 46.02
CA LYS A 605 53.30 10.29 46.64
C LYS A 605 53.29 10.61 48.14
N PRO A 606 54.04 9.85 48.96
CA PRO A 606 54.77 10.41 50.07
C PRO A 606 56.27 10.42 49.79
N VAL A 607 56.87 11.55 50.08
CA VAL A 607 58.29 11.72 50.41
C VAL A 607 58.45 11.30 51.88
N GLY A 608 59.52 10.56 52.19
CA GLY A 608 59.87 10.14 53.55
C GLY A 608 60.69 8.86 53.52
#